data_AF-A0A5D0P0J4-F1
#
_entry.id   AF-A0A5D0P0J4-F1
#
_cell.length_a   1.000
_cell.length_b   1.000
_cell.length_c   1.000
_cell.angle_alpha   90.00
_cell.angle_beta   90.00
_cell.angle_gamma   90.00
#
_symmetry.space_group_name_H-M   'P 1'
#
loop_
_entity.id
_entity.type
_entity.pdbx_description
1 polymer ?
#
loop_
_entity_poly.entity_id
_entity_poly.type
_entity_poly.pdbx_seq_one_letter_code
_entity_poly.pdbx_strand_id
1 'polypeptide(L)'
;MLKLLAAGKTTREVADASSWPRDRVAALARAQKGWLLDTDTDRVYDPDGGPVTLPADVAQLADTHLPYELVARAEASADPHLRKLAATVRAALGEIGDRLVNAREAALVAERMERLQRELAELQARHRQLTGGRGAPGTSGARPADAKKRRTGIRKWAAAQGLDCPANGRIPKHIETAYDQAHEGVE
;
A
#
# COMPACT_ATOMS: atom_id res chain seq x y z
N MET A 1 -6.41 29.04 -25.83
CA MET A 1 -7.02 27.77 -25.42
C MET A 1 -7.93 27.91 -24.19
N LEU A 2 -7.42 28.27 -23.00
CA LEU A 2 -8.25 28.45 -21.79
C LEU A 2 -9.36 29.52 -21.95
N LYS A 3 -9.08 30.59 -22.72
CA LYS A 3 -10.09 31.60 -23.11
C LYS A 3 -11.26 31.02 -23.92
N LEU A 4 -11.03 29.95 -24.68
CA LEU A 4 -12.07 29.29 -25.49
C LEU A 4 -12.94 28.37 -24.63
N LEU A 5 -12.35 27.68 -23.65
CA LEU A 5 -13.08 26.90 -22.65
C LEU A 5 -13.94 27.81 -21.76
N ALA A 6 -13.39 28.93 -21.31
CA ALA A 6 -14.13 29.95 -20.56
C ALA A 6 -15.26 30.62 -21.37
N ALA A 7 -15.17 30.61 -22.71
CA ALA A 7 -16.22 31.06 -23.60
C ALA A 7 -17.32 30.01 -23.84
N GLY A 8 -17.30 28.89 -23.11
CA GLY A 8 -18.32 27.83 -23.17
C GLY A 8 -18.15 26.84 -24.33
N LYS A 9 -17.01 26.85 -25.03
CA LYS A 9 -16.73 25.86 -26.07
C LYS A 9 -16.39 24.50 -25.46
N THR A 10 -16.75 23.43 -26.17
CA THR A 10 -16.50 22.06 -25.70
C THR A 10 -15.00 21.74 -25.68
N THR A 11 -14.58 20.80 -24.84
CA THR A 11 -13.16 20.40 -24.83
C THR A 11 -12.71 19.84 -26.18
N ARG A 12 -13.61 19.19 -26.91
CA ARG A 12 -13.40 18.74 -28.29
C ARG A 12 -13.18 19.89 -29.29
N GLU A 13 -14.02 20.91 -29.29
CA GLU A 13 -13.85 22.07 -30.19
C GLU A 13 -12.55 22.82 -29.89
N VAL A 14 -12.17 22.90 -28.62
CA VAL A 14 -10.91 23.51 -28.21
C VAL A 14 -9.72 22.64 -28.60
N ALA A 15 -9.84 21.32 -28.47
CA ALA A 15 -8.85 20.34 -28.93
C ALA A 15 -8.61 20.45 -30.44
N ASP A 16 -9.68 20.50 -31.24
CA ASP A 16 -9.60 20.62 -32.70
C ASP A 16 -9.01 21.98 -33.11
N ALA A 17 -9.42 23.07 -32.45
CA ALA A 17 -8.93 24.42 -32.75
C ALA A 17 -7.47 24.65 -32.33
N SER A 18 -7.00 23.97 -31.27
CA SER A 18 -5.62 24.08 -30.79
C SER A 18 -4.72 22.94 -31.27
N SER A 19 -5.24 21.96 -32.02
CA SER A 19 -4.55 20.72 -32.40
C SER A 19 -3.99 19.94 -31.20
N TRP A 20 -4.72 19.91 -30.08
CA TRP A 20 -4.31 19.21 -28.86
C TRP A 20 -5.15 17.95 -28.64
N PRO A 21 -4.57 16.87 -28.05
CA PRO A 21 -5.36 15.73 -27.63
C PRO A 21 -6.41 16.14 -26.60
N ARG A 22 -7.66 15.72 -26.80
CA ARG A 22 -8.81 16.03 -25.92
C ARG A 22 -8.53 15.72 -24.46
N ASP A 23 -7.85 14.60 -24.17
CA ASP A 23 -7.50 14.19 -22.81
C ASP A 23 -6.59 15.19 -22.11
N ARG A 24 -5.72 15.87 -22.87
CA ARG A 24 -4.82 16.91 -22.36
C ARG A 24 -5.57 18.21 -22.09
N VAL A 25 -6.56 18.54 -22.92
CA VAL A 25 -7.48 19.67 -22.72
C VAL A 25 -8.32 19.45 -21.44
N ALA A 26 -8.86 18.25 -21.27
CA ALA A 26 -9.63 17.87 -20.09
C ALA A 26 -8.76 17.84 -18.81
N ALA A 27 -7.52 17.34 -18.89
CA ALA A 27 -6.59 17.34 -17.76
C ALA A 27 -6.21 18.77 -17.32
N LEU A 28 -6.00 19.69 -18.27
CA LEU A 28 -5.74 21.09 -17.98
C LEU A 28 -6.94 21.79 -17.35
N ALA A 29 -8.16 21.51 -17.82
CA ALA A 29 -9.38 22.03 -17.22
C ALA A 29 -9.55 21.55 -15.77
N ARG A 30 -9.30 20.26 -15.49
CA ARG A 30 -9.38 19.69 -14.13
C ARG A 30 -8.27 20.16 -13.19
N ALA A 31 -7.12 20.55 -13.74
CA ALA A 31 -6.01 21.11 -12.95
C ALA A 31 -6.27 22.57 -12.52
N GLN A 32 -7.23 23.25 -13.15
CA GLN A 32 -7.63 24.60 -12.76
C GLN A 32 -8.60 24.56 -11.58
N LYS A 33 -8.20 25.21 -10.50
CA LYS A 33 -8.96 25.25 -9.25
C LYS A 33 -10.26 26.02 -9.48
N GLY A 34 -11.39 25.33 -9.29
CA GLY A 34 -12.72 25.89 -9.47
C GLY A 34 -13.38 25.54 -10.81
N TRP A 35 -12.71 24.85 -11.73
CA TRP A 35 -13.31 24.48 -13.02
C TRP A 35 -13.92 23.07 -12.95
N LEU A 36 -15.21 22.97 -13.27
CA LEU A 36 -15.96 21.73 -13.32
C LEU A 36 -16.13 21.31 -14.78
N LEU A 37 -15.60 20.15 -15.14
CA LEU A 37 -15.82 19.54 -16.44
C LEU A 37 -17.05 18.63 -16.34
N ASP A 38 -18.11 19.00 -17.05
CA ASP A 38 -19.26 18.12 -17.26
C ASP A 38 -18.88 17.02 -18.27
N THR A 39 -18.87 15.78 -17.79
CA THR A 39 -18.51 14.61 -18.59
C THR A 39 -19.54 14.26 -19.65
N ASP A 40 -20.80 14.69 -19.47
CA ASP A 40 -21.90 14.36 -20.38
C ASP A 40 -22.00 15.36 -21.53
N THR A 41 -21.75 16.65 -21.25
CA THR A 41 -21.79 17.71 -22.28
C THR A 41 -20.42 18.14 -22.80
N ASP A 42 -19.33 17.62 -22.22
CA ASP A 42 -17.94 17.95 -22.57
C ASP A 42 -17.62 19.46 -22.45
N ARG A 43 -18.34 20.14 -21.55
CA ARG A 43 -18.23 21.58 -21.30
C ARG A 43 -17.61 21.83 -19.94
N VAL A 44 -16.79 22.89 -19.89
CA VAL A 44 -16.14 23.33 -18.66
C VAL A 44 -16.89 24.54 -18.13
N TYR A 45 -17.33 24.46 -16.88
CA TYR A 45 -18.07 25.51 -16.19
C TYR A 45 -17.26 26.03 -15.00
N ASP A 46 -17.40 27.33 -14.74
CA ASP A 46 -17.02 27.96 -13.49
C ASP A 46 -18.28 28.03 -12.59
N PRO A 47 -18.26 27.53 -11.34
CA PRO A 47 -19.44 27.43 -10.49
C PRO A 47 -20.04 28.79 -10.09
N ASP A 48 -19.32 29.90 -10.25
CA ASP A 48 -19.79 31.24 -9.81
C ASP A 48 -20.47 32.07 -10.90
N GLY A 49 -20.59 31.58 -12.14
CA GLY A 49 -21.45 32.18 -13.18
C GLY A 49 -21.07 33.60 -13.66
N GLY A 50 -19.93 34.15 -13.23
CA GLY A 50 -19.42 35.45 -13.66
C GLY A 50 -18.38 35.35 -14.77
N PRO A 51 -18.18 36.39 -15.60
CA PRO A 51 -17.09 36.42 -16.58
C PRO A 51 -15.74 36.37 -15.86
N VAL A 52 -15.02 35.27 -16.06
CA VAL A 52 -13.71 35.01 -15.44
C VAL A 52 -12.65 35.94 -16.02
N THR A 53 -12.28 36.99 -15.28
CA THR A 53 -11.05 37.74 -15.51
C THR A 53 -9.87 36.96 -14.92
N LEU A 54 -9.13 36.26 -15.79
CA LEU A 54 -7.88 35.59 -15.41
C LEU A 54 -6.89 36.63 -14.84
N PRO A 55 -6.23 36.38 -13.70
CA PRO A 55 -5.13 37.20 -13.22
C PRO A 55 -4.03 37.27 -14.28
N ALA A 56 -3.51 38.47 -14.54
CA ALA A 56 -2.50 38.73 -15.57
C ALA A 56 -1.27 37.80 -15.47
N ASP A 57 -0.96 37.35 -14.25
CA ASP A 57 0.19 36.50 -13.95
C ASP A 57 0.05 35.06 -14.46
N VAL A 58 -1.18 34.56 -14.64
CA VAL A 58 -1.45 33.21 -15.18
C VAL A 58 -1.45 33.22 -16.72
N ALA A 59 -1.76 34.37 -17.32
CA ALA A 59 -1.69 34.56 -18.77
C ALA A 59 -0.25 34.47 -19.30
N GLN A 60 0.74 34.85 -18.49
CA GLN A 60 2.16 34.78 -18.85
C GLN A 60 2.78 33.38 -18.69
N LEU A 61 2.25 32.53 -17.79
CA LEU A 61 2.69 31.13 -17.69
C LEU A 61 2.12 30.24 -18.80
N ALA A 62 0.96 30.58 -19.37
CA ALA A 62 0.38 29.88 -20.52
C ALA A 62 1.21 30.03 -21.82
N ASP A 63 2.16 30.97 -21.86
CA ASP A 63 3.12 31.16 -22.97
C ASP A 63 4.32 30.18 -22.93
N THR A 64 4.39 29.27 -21.94
CA THR A 64 5.36 28.15 -21.96
C THR A 64 4.92 26.99 -22.90
N HIS A 65 4.30 27.34 -24.03
CA HIS A 65 4.02 26.43 -25.15
C HIS A 65 5.23 26.23 -26.09
N LEU A 66 6.28 27.02 -25.86
CA LEU A 66 7.50 27.06 -26.66
C LEU A 66 8.15 25.70 -26.95
N PRO A 67 8.30 24.73 -26.02
CA PRO A 67 9.10 23.54 -26.34
C PRO A 67 8.44 22.61 -27.37
N TYR A 68 7.11 22.49 -27.40
CA TYR A 68 6.44 21.57 -28.32
C TYR A 68 6.25 22.18 -29.71
N GLU A 69 5.94 23.47 -29.78
CA GLU A 69 5.80 24.20 -31.04
C GLU A 69 7.16 24.38 -31.73
N LEU A 70 8.24 24.55 -30.97
CA LEU A 70 9.60 24.57 -31.53
C LEU A 70 10.00 23.22 -32.12
N VAL A 71 9.66 22.11 -31.46
CA VAL A 71 9.89 20.76 -32.00
C VAL A 71 9.07 20.54 -33.27
N ALA A 72 7.78 20.91 -33.28
CA ALA A 72 6.93 20.79 -34.47
C ALA A 72 7.44 21.65 -35.65
N ARG A 73 7.90 22.87 -35.36
CA ARG A 73 8.49 23.77 -36.36
C ARG A 73 9.85 23.26 -36.87
N ALA A 74 10.67 22.67 -36.00
CA ALA A 74 11.95 22.09 -36.37
C ALA A 74 11.77 20.80 -37.21
N GLU A 75 10.72 20.02 -36.98
CA GLU A 75 10.35 18.88 -37.84
C GLU A 75 9.83 19.31 -39.21
N ALA A 76 9.09 20.42 -39.28
CA ALA A 76 8.62 20.99 -40.54
C ALA A 76 9.71 21.77 -41.30
N SER A 77 10.90 21.93 -40.71
CA SER A 77 11.99 22.67 -41.33
C SER A 77 12.60 21.89 -42.52
N ALA A 78 13.05 22.62 -43.54
CA ALA A 78 13.74 22.02 -44.69
C ALA A 78 15.14 21.48 -44.32
N ASP A 79 15.70 21.93 -43.20
CA ASP A 79 17.02 21.53 -42.72
C ASP A 79 17.00 20.09 -42.16
N PRO A 80 17.75 19.14 -42.75
CA PRO A 80 17.84 17.77 -42.25
C PRO A 80 18.37 17.66 -40.80
N HIS A 81 19.26 18.57 -40.39
CA HIS A 81 19.86 18.55 -39.06
C HIS A 81 18.82 18.95 -37.99
N LEU A 82 18.04 19.99 -38.26
CA LEU A 82 16.96 20.43 -37.37
C LEU A 82 15.86 19.37 -37.25
N ARG A 83 15.51 18.67 -38.33
CA ARG A 83 14.56 17.55 -38.28
C ARG A 83 15.07 16.40 -37.41
N LYS A 84 16.35 16.04 -37.54
CA LYS A 84 16.97 14.97 -36.73
C LYS A 84 17.01 15.34 -35.24
N LEU A 85 17.35 16.60 -34.93
CA LEU A 85 17.36 17.10 -33.56
C LEU A 85 15.94 17.07 -32.96
N ALA A 86 14.94 17.53 -33.72
CA ALA A 86 13.56 17.56 -33.28
C ALA A 86 13.01 16.15 -33.01
N ALA A 87 13.31 15.19 -33.88
CA ALA A 87 12.97 13.78 -33.66
C ALA A 87 13.62 13.21 -32.39
N THR A 88 14.87 13.58 -32.11
CA THR A 88 15.59 13.15 -30.90
C THR A 88 14.94 13.73 -29.63
N VAL A 89 14.61 15.02 -29.65
CA VAL A 89 13.92 15.69 -28.53
C VAL A 89 12.53 15.10 -28.32
N ARG A 90 11.78 14.81 -29.38
CA ARG A 90 10.47 14.15 -29.27
C ARG A 90 10.58 12.75 -28.65
N ALA A 91 11.58 11.96 -29.07
CA ALA A 91 11.82 10.65 -28.48
C ALA A 91 12.14 10.75 -26.99
N ALA A 92 13.01 11.68 -26.60
CA ALA A 92 13.36 11.91 -25.19
C ALA A 92 12.15 12.38 -24.35
N LEU A 93 11.31 13.24 -24.90
CA LEU A 93 10.07 13.68 -24.24
C LEU A 93 9.07 12.53 -24.10
N GLY A 94 8.97 11.64 -25.09
CA GLY A 94 8.17 10.42 -25.02
C GLY A 94 8.63 9.51 -23.88
N GLU A 95 9.94 9.25 -23.81
CA GLU A 95 10.51 8.40 -22.76
C GLU A 95 10.29 8.98 -21.35
N ILE A 96 10.43 10.30 -21.19
CA ILE A 96 10.11 10.97 -19.92
C ILE A 96 8.62 10.83 -19.59
N GLY A 97 7.74 10.98 -20.58
CA GLY A 97 6.30 10.77 -20.42
C GLY A 97 5.97 9.37 -19.94
N ASP A 98 6.52 8.36 -20.61
CA ASP A 98 6.32 6.94 -20.25
C ASP A 98 6.81 6.65 -18.83
N ARG A 99 8.00 7.17 -18.46
CA ARG A 99 8.51 7.03 -17.09
C ARG A 99 7.57 7.65 -16.05
N LEU A 100 6.96 8.79 -16.33
CA LEU A 100 6.01 9.44 -15.42
C LEU A 100 4.69 8.67 -15.30
N VAL A 101 4.18 8.12 -16.40
CA VAL A 101 2.98 7.26 -16.37
C VAL A 101 3.26 6.00 -15.56
N ASN A 102 4.36 5.32 -15.84
CA ASN A 102 4.78 4.12 -15.11
C ASN A 102 4.96 4.42 -13.60
N ALA A 103 5.55 5.57 -13.26
CA ALA A 103 5.72 5.97 -11.86
C ALA A 103 4.36 6.20 -11.15
N ARG A 104 3.38 6.79 -11.84
CA ARG A 104 2.02 6.97 -11.29
C ARG A 104 1.32 5.65 -11.10
N GLU A 105 1.41 4.75 -12.07
CA GLU A 105 0.84 3.41 -11.97
C GLU A 105 1.47 2.62 -10.81
N ALA A 106 2.80 2.69 -10.67
CA ALA A 106 3.50 2.08 -9.55
C ALA A 106 3.03 2.63 -8.20
N ALA A 107 2.80 3.94 -8.08
CA ALA A 107 2.28 4.56 -6.86
C ALA A 107 0.87 4.06 -6.52
N LEU A 108 -0.02 3.94 -7.52
CA LEU A 108 -1.38 3.41 -7.32
C LEU A 108 -1.37 1.93 -6.91
N VAL A 109 -0.46 1.13 -7.49
CA VAL A 109 -0.27 -0.27 -7.10
C VAL A 109 0.25 -0.35 -5.66
N ALA A 110 1.22 0.49 -5.28
CA ALA A 110 1.74 0.54 -3.92
C ALA A 110 0.64 0.88 -2.89
N GLU A 111 -0.18 1.90 -3.15
CA GLU A 111 -1.30 2.25 -2.26
C GLU A 111 -2.30 1.10 -2.11
N ARG A 112 -2.61 0.41 -3.22
CA ARG A 112 -3.49 -0.77 -3.19
C ARG A 112 -2.86 -1.91 -2.39
N MET A 113 -1.57 -2.16 -2.53
CA MET A 113 -0.85 -3.18 -1.76
C MET A 113 -0.86 -2.87 -0.26
N GLU A 114 -0.63 -1.62 0.15
CA GLU A 114 -0.71 -1.21 1.56
C GLU A 114 -2.11 -1.39 2.14
N ARG A 115 -3.15 -1.14 1.33
CA ARG A 115 -4.54 -1.39 1.74
C ARG A 115 -4.79 -2.87 1.99
N LEU A 116 -4.37 -3.73 1.07
CA LEU A 116 -4.49 -5.19 1.20
C LEU A 116 -3.69 -5.73 2.39
N GLN A 117 -2.49 -5.20 2.64
CA GLN A 117 -1.70 -5.57 3.82
C GLN A 117 -2.40 -5.19 5.13
N ARG A 118 -3.04 -4.02 5.19
CA ARG A 118 -3.84 -3.61 6.36
C ARG A 118 -5.03 -4.54 6.58
N GLU A 119 -5.78 -4.84 5.53
CA GLU A 119 -6.92 -5.77 5.59
C GLU A 119 -6.48 -7.17 6.03
N LEU A 120 -5.36 -7.67 5.51
CA LEU A 120 -4.79 -8.95 5.91
C LEU A 120 -4.38 -8.95 7.39
N ALA A 121 -3.70 -7.90 7.85
CA ALA A 121 -3.32 -7.76 9.26
C ALA A 121 -4.55 -7.72 10.18
N GLU A 122 -5.62 -7.04 9.77
CA GLU A 122 -6.87 -7.01 10.51
C GLU A 122 -7.53 -8.40 10.56
N LEU A 123 -7.62 -9.11 9.44
CA LEU A 123 -8.14 -10.47 9.40
C LEU A 123 -7.30 -11.43 10.24
N GLN A 124 -5.99 -11.30 10.23
CA GLN A 124 -5.09 -12.07 11.10
C GLN A 124 -5.33 -11.75 12.58
N ALA A 125 -5.53 -10.47 12.94
CA ALA A 125 -5.85 -10.07 14.30
C ALA A 125 -7.21 -10.63 14.74
N ARG A 126 -8.24 -10.55 13.89
CA ARG A 126 -9.56 -11.14 14.12
C ARG A 126 -9.46 -12.66 14.28
N HIS A 127 -8.71 -13.33 13.41
CA HIS A 127 -8.45 -14.76 13.54
C HIS A 127 -7.76 -15.07 14.87
N ARG A 128 -6.70 -14.35 15.24
CA ARG A 128 -6.03 -14.52 16.54
C ARG A 128 -6.95 -14.26 17.73
N GLN A 129 -7.90 -13.33 17.64
CA GLN A 129 -8.89 -13.13 18.69
C GLN A 129 -9.84 -14.33 18.79
N LEU A 130 -10.32 -14.84 17.66
CA LEU A 130 -11.21 -16.00 17.60
C LEU A 130 -10.52 -17.30 18.01
N THR A 131 -9.24 -17.49 17.66
CA THR A 131 -8.46 -18.70 17.98
C THR A 131 -7.64 -18.59 19.27
N GLY A 132 -7.39 -17.37 19.74
CA GLY A 132 -6.55 -17.04 20.90
C GLY A 132 -7.19 -17.32 22.25
N GLY A 133 -8.48 -17.65 22.29
CA GLY A 133 -9.14 -18.19 23.48
C GLY A 133 -8.63 -19.57 23.93
N ARG A 134 -7.77 -20.24 23.14
CA ARG A 134 -7.25 -21.59 23.46
C ARG A 134 -5.74 -21.68 23.68
N GLY A 135 -5.01 -20.56 23.73
CA GLY A 135 -3.56 -20.62 23.58
C GLY A 135 -2.75 -19.61 24.36
N ALA A 136 -3.22 -19.08 25.49
CA ALA A 136 -2.26 -18.55 26.45
C ALA A 136 -1.36 -19.72 26.88
N PRO A 137 -0.02 -19.65 26.74
CA PRO A 137 0.86 -20.59 27.41
C PRO A 137 0.56 -20.38 28.88
N GLY A 138 -0.18 -21.30 29.48
CA GLY A 138 -0.44 -21.28 30.90
C GLY A 138 0.92 -21.11 31.56
N THR A 139 1.13 -19.95 32.19
CA THR A 139 2.22 -19.79 33.13
C THR A 139 2.20 -21.05 33.96
N SER A 140 3.26 -21.84 33.81
CA SER A 140 3.36 -23.18 34.36
C SER A 140 3.05 -23.04 35.83
N GLY A 141 1.82 -23.41 36.22
CA GLY A 141 1.36 -23.30 37.59
C GLY A 141 2.44 -23.94 38.41
N ALA A 142 3.11 -23.14 39.24
CA ALA A 142 4.22 -23.58 40.05
C ALA A 142 3.75 -24.86 40.75
N ARG A 143 4.25 -26.00 40.26
CA ARG A 143 3.78 -27.30 40.73
C ARG A 143 4.06 -27.27 42.23
N PRO A 144 3.07 -27.52 43.11
CA PRO A 144 3.19 -27.26 44.54
C PRO A 144 4.55 -27.74 45.03
N ALA A 145 5.26 -26.95 45.83
CA ALA A 145 6.59 -27.30 46.32
C ALA A 145 6.61 -28.71 46.93
N ASP A 146 5.47 -29.14 47.50
CA ASP A 146 5.24 -30.48 48.04
C ASP A 146 5.26 -31.59 46.98
N ALA A 147 4.73 -31.35 45.78
CA ALA A 147 4.83 -32.29 44.67
C ALA A 147 6.29 -32.47 44.21
N LYS A 148 7.14 -31.45 44.34
CA LYS A 148 8.58 -31.57 44.08
C LYS A 148 9.27 -32.38 45.19
N LYS A 149 8.97 -32.10 46.46
CA LYS A 149 9.49 -32.84 47.61
C LYS A 149 9.11 -34.33 47.56
N ARG A 150 7.83 -34.65 47.33
CA ARG A 150 7.33 -36.02 47.18
C ARG A 150 8.05 -36.78 46.07
N ARG A 151 8.21 -36.16 44.88
CA ARG A 151 8.97 -36.79 43.78
C ARG A 151 10.43 -37.08 44.14
N THR A 152 11.07 -36.20 44.89
CA THR A 152 12.44 -36.45 45.38
C THR A 152 12.48 -37.59 46.40
N GLY A 153 11.49 -37.66 47.30
CA GLY A 153 11.34 -38.76 48.26
C GLY A 153 11.18 -40.12 47.57
N ILE A 154 10.26 -40.20 46.61
CA ILE A 154 10.03 -41.43 45.82
C ILE A 154 11.30 -41.88 45.10
N ARG A 155 12.08 -40.96 44.51
CA ARG A 155 13.35 -41.32 43.84
C ARG A 155 14.40 -41.87 44.81
N LYS A 156 14.54 -41.25 45.98
CA LYS A 156 15.47 -41.73 47.01
C LYS A 156 15.09 -43.11 47.52
N TRP A 157 13.80 -43.33 47.74
CA TRP A 157 13.27 -44.64 48.13
C TRP A 157 13.47 -45.68 47.02
N ALA A 158 13.17 -45.35 45.77
CA ALA A 158 13.38 -46.23 44.62
C ALA A 158 14.86 -46.63 44.47
N ALA A 159 15.79 -45.68 44.63
CA ALA A 159 17.22 -45.94 44.62
C ALA A 159 17.65 -46.87 45.77
N ALA A 160 17.08 -46.72 46.96
CA ALA A 160 17.34 -47.60 48.10
C ALA A 160 16.79 -49.03 47.90
N GLN A 161 15.71 -49.18 47.12
CA GLN A 161 15.11 -50.47 46.77
C GLN A 161 15.70 -51.10 45.50
N GLY A 162 16.64 -50.43 44.84
CA GLY A 162 17.20 -50.89 43.56
C GLY A 162 16.21 -50.84 42.38
N LEU A 163 15.15 -50.03 42.46
CA LEU A 163 14.17 -49.85 41.40
C LEU A 163 14.65 -48.84 40.36
N ASP A 164 14.50 -49.16 39.09
CA ASP A 164 14.88 -48.28 37.97
C ASP A 164 13.94 -47.07 37.87
N CYS A 165 14.41 -45.92 38.38
CA CYS A 165 13.69 -44.66 38.32
C CYS A 165 14.53 -43.58 37.63
N PRO A 166 13.96 -42.85 36.64
CA PRO A 166 14.69 -41.79 35.97
C PRO A 166 15.07 -40.67 36.94
N ALA A 167 16.32 -40.20 36.83
CA ALA A 167 16.86 -39.12 37.64
C ALA A 167 16.04 -37.83 37.53
N ASN A 168 15.49 -37.56 36.34
CA ASN A 168 14.69 -36.38 36.03
C ASN A 168 13.38 -36.74 35.33
N GLY A 169 12.39 -35.85 35.38
CA GLY A 169 11.13 -36.03 34.65
C GLY A 169 10.04 -36.77 35.43
N ARG A 170 9.16 -37.46 34.71
CA ARG A 170 7.99 -38.15 35.27
C ARG A 170 8.40 -39.45 35.96
N ILE A 171 7.84 -39.73 37.14
CA ILE A 171 8.07 -40.99 37.84
C ILE A 171 7.14 -42.07 37.25
N PRO A 172 7.63 -43.29 36.97
CA PRO A 172 6.79 -44.39 36.54
C PRO A 172 5.70 -44.72 37.58
N LYS A 173 4.47 -44.95 37.12
CA LYS A 173 3.29 -45.15 38.00
C LYS A 173 3.46 -46.32 38.99
N HIS A 174 4.11 -47.40 38.56
CA HIS A 174 4.34 -48.57 39.42
C HIS A 174 5.25 -48.25 40.62
N ILE A 175 6.20 -47.32 40.49
CA ILE A 175 7.06 -46.86 41.59
C ILE A 175 6.29 -45.95 42.53
N GLU A 176 5.43 -45.07 42.00
CA GLU A 176 4.56 -44.24 42.83
C GLU A 176 3.63 -45.11 43.69
N THR A 177 2.99 -46.13 43.10
CA THR A 177 2.13 -47.06 43.83
C THR A 177 2.89 -47.89 44.87
N ALA A 178 4.08 -48.38 44.55
CA ALA A 178 4.88 -49.14 45.50
C ALA A 178 5.38 -48.28 46.68
N TYR A 179 5.70 -47.02 46.41
CA TYR A 179 6.03 -46.05 47.46
C TYR A 179 4.83 -45.75 48.35
N ASP A 180 3.65 -45.53 47.75
CA ASP A 180 2.42 -45.29 48.50
C ASP A 180 2.09 -46.51 49.37
N GLN A 181 2.08 -47.73 48.82
CA GLN A 181 1.88 -48.96 49.62
C GLN A 181 2.87 -49.14 50.78
N ALA A 182 4.15 -48.76 50.60
CA ALA A 182 5.16 -48.85 51.65
C ALA A 182 5.00 -47.79 52.76
N HIS A 183 4.29 -46.68 52.50
CA HIS A 183 4.13 -45.55 53.43
C HIS A 183 2.67 -45.30 53.85
N GLU A 184 1.69 -45.97 53.23
CA GLU A 184 0.24 -45.89 53.50
C GLU A 184 -0.21 -46.93 54.55
N GLY A 185 0.74 -47.70 55.10
CA GLY A 185 0.54 -48.65 56.20
C GLY A 185 0.96 -48.15 57.60
N VAL A 186 1.07 -46.84 57.80
CA VAL A 186 1.30 -46.22 59.12
C VAL A 186 0.16 -45.24 59.41
N GLU A 187 -1.00 -45.79 59.74
CA GLU A 187 -2.04 -45.17 60.57
C GLU A 187 -2.34 -46.10 61.76
#